data_AF-A0AA47GU01-F1
#
_entry.id   AF-A0AA47GU01-F1
#
_cell.length_a   1.000
_cell.length_b   1.000
_cell.length_c   1.000
_cell.angle_alpha   90.00
_cell.angle_beta   90.00
_cell.angle_gamma   90.00
#
_symmetry.space_group_name_H-M   'P 1'
#
loop_
_entity.id
_entity.type
_entity.pdbx_description
1 polymer ?
#
loop_
_entity_poly.entity_id
_entity_poly.type
_entity_poly.pdbx_seq_one_letter_code
_entity_poly.pdbx_strand_id
1 'polypeptide(L)' 'MVSIIAGSGERGFVDGSGAEAQFDHPHGVAVDSSGNVYVADTGNSRI' A
#
# COMPACT_ATOMS: atom_id res chain seq x y z
N MET A 1 -16.79 6.29 9.89
CA MET A 1 -16.50 4.96 9.32
C MET A 1 -15.07 4.97 8.84
N VAL A 2 -14.31 3.90 9.06
CA VAL A 2 -12.96 3.72 8.54
C VAL A 2 -13.04 2.76 7.36
N SER A 3 -12.32 3.05 6.28
CA SER A 3 -12.27 2.22 5.07
C SER A 3 -10.85 1.89 4.69
N ILE A 4 -10.66 0.72 4.08
CA ILE A 4 -9.39 0.28 3.51
C ILE A 4 -9.31 0.80 2.07
N ILE A 5 -8.22 1.49 1.74
CA ILE A 5 -7.99 2.06 0.41
C ILE A 5 -6.98 1.27 -0.42
N ALA A 6 -6.15 0.45 0.21
CA ALA A 6 -5.18 -0.46 -0.39
C ALA A 6 -4.77 -1.55 0.61
N GLY A 7 -4.46 -2.75 0.14
CA GLY A 7 -3.95 -3.85 0.97
C GLY A 7 -4.99 -4.93 1.27
N SER A 8 -4.63 -6.18 1.02
CA SER A 8 -5.47 -7.35 1.31
C SER A 8 -5.36 -7.85 2.76
N GLY A 9 -4.33 -7.42 3.49
CA GLY A 9 -3.94 -7.97 4.79
C GLY A 9 -2.99 -9.17 4.72
N GLU A 10 -2.77 -9.71 3.53
CA GLU A 10 -1.75 -10.75 3.29
C GLU A 10 -0.41 -10.10 2.90
N ARG A 11 0.68 -10.68 3.39
CA ARG A 11 2.03 -10.27 2.95
C ARG A 11 2.27 -10.74 1.52
N GLY A 12 2.83 -9.89 0.68
CA GLY A 12 3.17 -10.29 -0.69
C GLY A 12 3.49 -9.11 -1.59
N PHE A 13 3.55 -9.39 -2.88
CA PHE A 13 3.80 -8.40 -3.92
C PHE A 13 2.80 -8.61 -5.06
N VAL A 14 1.68 -7.90 -4.98
CA VAL A 14 0.61 -7.96 -5.97
C VAL A 14 0.14 -6.54 -6.23
N ASP A 15 0.26 -6.09 -7.48
CA ASP A 15 -0.41 -4.87 -7.93
C ASP A 15 -1.91 -5.17 -8.08
N GLY A 16 -2.75 -4.19 -7.77
CA GLY A 16 -4.20 -4.35 -7.86
C GLY A 16 -4.93 -3.12 -7.35
N SER A 17 -6.25 -3.11 -7.51
CA SER A 17 -7.09 -2.02 -7.01
C SER A 17 -7.47 -2.28 -5.56
N GLY A 18 -7.26 -1.28 -4.69
CA GLY A 18 -7.71 -1.34 -3.30
C GLY A 18 -7.24 -2.59 -2.55
N ALA A 19 -8.20 -3.40 -2.09
CA ALA A 19 -7.94 -4.59 -1.30
C ALA A 19 -7.28 -5.75 -2.07
N GLU A 20 -7.10 -5.63 -3.39
CA GLU A 20 -6.36 -6.62 -4.20
C GLU A 20 -4.85 -6.47 -4.04
N ALA A 21 -4.37 -5.25 -3.74
CA ALA A 21 -2.95 -4.98 -3.60
C ALA A 21 -2.35 -5.70 -2.38
N GLN A 22 -1.11 -6.15 -2.50
CA GLN A 22 -0.36 -6.77 -1.40
C GLN A 22 0.96 -6.03 -1.18
N PHE A 23 1.32 -5.90 0.09
CA PHE A 23 2.55 -5.27 0.55
C PHE A 23 3.32 -6.25 1.45
N ASP A 24 4.63 -6.10 1.55
CA ASP A 24 5.47 -6.85 2.45
C ASP A 24 6.31 -5.89 3.32
N HIS A 25 5.98 -5.80 4.61
CA HIS A 25 6.59 -4.85 5.54
C HIS A 25 6.57 -3.39 5.05
N PRO A 26 5.37 -2.78 4.85
CA PRO A 26 5.27 -1.35 4.58
C PRO A 26 5.66 -0.55 5.83
N HIS A 27 6.60 0.40 5.69
CA HIS A 27 7.15 1.17 6.81
C HIS A 27 6.84 2.67 6.76
N GLY A 28 6.38 3.18 5.62
CA GLY A 28 6.09 4.59 5.43
C GLY A 28 4.89 4.82 4.53
N VAL A 29 4.19 5.92 4.77
CA VAL A 29 3.09 6.41 3.94
C VAL A 29 3.22 7.91 3.73
N ALA A 30 3.00 8.37 2.50
CA ALA A 30 2.95 9.78 2.16
C ALA A 30 1.77 10.06 1.23
N VAL A 31 1.25 11.29 1.28
CA VAL A 31 0.14 11.73 0.43
C VAL A 31 0.57 13.00 -0.30
N ASP A 32 0.37 13.04 -1.62
CA ASP A 32 0.64 14.25 -2.42
C ASP A 32 -0.55 15.23 -2.39
N SER A 33 -0.39 16.40 -3.02
CA SER A 33 -1.44 17.42 -3.10
C SER A 33 -2.67 17.01 -3.92
N SER A 34 -2.56 15.96 -4.72
CA SER A 34 -3.64 15.39 -5.54
C SER A 34 -4.39 14.28 -4.80
N GLY A 35 -3.93 13.88 -3.60
CA GLY A 35 -4.52 12.80 -2.81
C GLY A 35 -4.00 11.41 -3.17
N ASN A 36 -2.94 11.30 -3.98
CA ASN A 36 -2.32 10.01 -4.24
C ASN A 36 -1.56 9.53 -3.00
N VAL A 37 -1.71 8.26 -2.66
CA VAL A 37 -1.07 7.64 -1.50
C VAL A 37 0.09 6.79 -1.98
N TYR A 38 1.26 7.03 -1.40
CA TYR A 38 2.50 6.30 -1.66
C TYR A 38 2.86 5.48 -0.44
N VAL A 39 3.27 4.23 -0.65
CA VAL A 39 3.56 3.29 0.44
C VAL A 39 4.99 2.77 0.25
N ALA A 40 5.87 3.07 1.20
CA ALA A 40 7.22 2.51 1.21
C ALA A 40 7.16 1.04 1.64
N ASP A 41 7.13 0.15 0.65
CA ASP A 41 6.99 -1.29 0.77
C ASP A 41 8.37 -1.96 0.87
N THR A 42 8.94 -1.93 2.07
CA THR A 42 10.38 -2.18 2.25
C THR A 42 10.78 -3.65 2.10
N GLY A 43 9.90 -4.60 2.42
CA GLY A 43 10.12 -6.03 2.17
C GLY A 43 10.20 -6.34 0.68
N ASN A 44 9.48 -5.55 -0.13
CA ASN A 44 9.55 -5.62 -1.60
C ASN A 44 10.57 -4.65 -2.22
N SER A 45 11.26 -3.81 -1.42
CA SER A 45 12.22 -2.78 -1.87
C SER A 45 11.63 -1.77 -2.86
N ARG A 46 10.41 -1.26 -2.59
CA ARG A 46 9.68 -0.34 -3.49
C ARG A 46 8.99 0.81 -2.74
N ILE A 47 8.53 1.80 -3.52
CA ILE A 47 7.60 2.88 -3.12
C ILE A 47 6.39 2.85 -4.06
#